data_AF-A0A7K9B8L7-F1
#
_entry.id   AF-A0A7K9B8L7-F1
#
_cell.length_a   1.000
_cell.length_b   1.000
_cell.length_c   1.000
_cell.angle_alpha   90.00
_cell.angle_beta   90.00
_cell.angle_gamma   90.00
#
_symmetry.space_group_name_H-M   'P 1'
#
loop_
_entity.id
_entity.type
_entity.pdbx_description
1 polymer ?
#
loop_
_entity_poly.entity_id
_entity_poly.type
_entity_poly.pdbx_seq_one_letter_code
_entity_poly.pdbx_strand_id
1 'polypeptide(L)'
;MSCRSFSGQRLKKQTSGLQLDGADLMLVVLVLPFLATVAEGLSLQPLRMRHLGVCPNQLNPNLWVDAQSTCERECHTDQDCEGFEKCCTNVCGLRSCVAARFADGSLSPLDQAQEASCESFVCTQQGSDCDIWDGQPICKCKDRCEKEPNFTCASDGLTYYNKCYMDAEACIRGISLTMVPCKYIFTWPNTSPVPQETTARPTPGAGPEVPIPPALYNNPFHQSVYMGGTVSFHCDVSGRPRPDITWEKQSDHEENFIMRPDQMYGNVVITNIGQLVIYNAQYEDSGIYTCTARNSAGLLRADFPLSVIKREPGSGEPRLGSTQPFPNAECLKEPDKRDCEAHEVRWHFDAKKGSCLTFRYGGCGANRNHFETYEECRSACVSNAVHTCLLPMVQGPCKNWEARWAYNHLMKQCHSFVYGGCEGNNNNFDSKETCEDVCPFPKNLQCKTCRLKNKMVLSLCRSDFAIVGRLMEIIEDQDSGIARFALEDVLKDEKMGLKFFNIKYLEVTLTDMDWNCPCPNMTTDDGPLIIMGEVHDGMAMLDPSSYVRAANDKRVKKIYELIEKKTCDLLNRFQD
;
A
#
# COMPACT_ATOMS: atom_id res chain seq x y z
N MET A 1 40.77 1.29 -39.83
CA MET A 1 41.57 0.47 -40.78
C MET A 1 41.24 -1.00 -40.55
N SER A 2 41.64 -1.88 -41.48
CA SER A 2 41.39 -3.34 -41.61
C SER A 2 41.13 -4.16 -40.34
N CYS A 3 40.21 -5.14 -40.26
CA CYS A 3 39.78 -6.22 -41.18
C CYS A 3 40.58 -7.55 -41.09
N ARG A 4 39.86 -8.58 -40.61
CA ARG A 4 39.85 -10.02 -41.04
C ARG A 4 41.17 -10.78 -41.26
N SER A 5 41.27 -11.97 -40.62
CA SER A 5 41.34 -13.31 -41.27
C SER A 5 41.76 -14.42 -40.28
N PHE A 6 41.66 -15.74 -40.54
CA PHE A 6 40.61 -16.60 -41.16
C PHE A 6 41.08 -18.07 -41.05
N SER A 7 40.18 -19.07 -41.17
CA SER A 7 40.51 -20.51 -41.31
C SER A 7 41.08 -21.20 -40.03
N GLY A 8 41.06 -22.54 -39.87
CA GLY A 8 40.56 -23.60 -40.76
C GLY A 8 40.55 -25.00 -40.10
N GLN A 9 39.83 -25.96 -40.68
CA GLN A 9 39.57 -27.31 -40.13
C GLN A 9 40.69 -28.34 -40.40
N ARG A 10 40.88 -29.34 -39.51
CA ARG A 10 40.89 -30.83 -39.75
C ARG A 10 41.67 -31.62 -38.65
N LEU A 11 41.65 -32.96 -38.50
CA LEU A 11 40.66 -34.08 -38.67
C LEU A 11 41.39 -35.45 -38.53
N LYS A 12 41.01 -36.35 -37.59
CA LYS A 12 41.20 -37.85 -37.51
C LYS A 12 40.79 -38.33 -36.08
N LYS A 13 40.15 -39.48 -35.78
CA LYS A 13 40.36 -40.93 -36.09
C LYS A 13 41.64 -41.53 -35.44
N GLN A 14 41.67 -42.74 -34.84
CA GLN A 14 40.70 -43.86 -34.83
C GLN A 14 40.84 -44.85 -33.62
N THR A 15 39.75 -45.56 -33.31
CA THR A 15 39.56 -46.87 -32.62
C THR A 15 40.74 -47.73 -32.09
N SER A 16 40.59 -48.28 -30.86
CA SER A 16 40.79 -49.70 -30.44
C SER A 16 40.41 -49.88 -28.94
N GLY A 17 39.98 -51.03 -28.39
CA GLY A 17 39.38 -52.23 -29.02
C GLY A 17 39.90 -53.60 -28.52
N LEU A 18 39.39 -54.17 -27.41
CA LEU A 18 39.59 -55.58 -26.98
C LEU A 18 38.58 -56.03 -25.88
N GLN A 19 38.26 -57.33 -25.81
CA GLN A 19 37.30 -58.00 -24.90
C GLN A 19 37.63 -59.52 -24.78
N LEU A 20 36.80 -60.30 -24.05
CA LEU A 20 36.79 -61.78 -23.79
C LEU A 20 37.63 -62.20 -22.56
N ASP A 21 37.34 -63.23 -21.75
CA ASP A 21 36.15 -64.05 -21.36
C ASP A 21 36.59 -64.93 -20.12
N GLY A 22 35.81 -65.72 -19.37
CA GLY A 22 34.37 -66.08 -19.33
C GLY A 22 34.14 -67.38 -18.48
N ALA A 23 32.90 -67.69 -18.04
CA ALA A 23 32.47 -68.91 -17.27
C ALA A 23 33.02 -69.01 -15.81
N ASP A 24 32.53 -69.79 -14.82
CA ASP A 24 31.32 -70.65 -14.53
C ASP A 24 31.40 -71.12 -13.04
N LEU A 25 30.43 -71.70 -12.28
CA LEU A 25 28.96 -71.91 -12.31
C LEU A 25 28.48 -72.42 -10.91
N MET A 26 27.15 -72.49 -10.64
CA MET A 26 26.45 -73.25 -9.54
C MET A 26 26.63 -72.78 -8.06
N LEU A 27 25.82 -73.17 -7.04
CA LEU A 27 24.36 -73.41 -6.84
C LEU A 27 24.11 -73.63 -5.31
N VAL A 28 22.86 -73.88 -4.87
CA VAL A 28 22.40 -74.36 -3.53
C VAL A 28 22.18 -73.27 -2.44
N VAL A 29 21.21 -73.36 -1.49
CA VAL A 29 19.73 -73.56 -1.49
C VAL A 29 19.23 -73.72 -0.04
N LEU A 30 18.24 -72.90 0.38
CA LEU A 30 17.25 -73.04 1.48
C LEU A 30 17.62 -73.55 2.90
N VAL A 31 17.02 -72.95 3.94
CA VAL A 31 16.12 -73.57 4.96
C VAL A 31 15.52 -72.50 5.91
N LEU A 32 14.40 -72.81 6.58
CA LEU A 32 13.53 -71.90 7.36
C LEU A 32 13.74 -71.97 8.91
N PRO A 33 13.19 -71.03 9.71
CA PRO A 33 13.59 -70.78 11.12
C PRO A 33 12.72 -71.48 12.18
N PHE A 34 13.16 -71.47 13.45
CA PHE A 34 12.32 -71.83 14.61
C PHE A 34 12.76 -71.26 15.97
N LEU A 35 11.75 -70.95 16.79
CA LEU A 35 11.72 -70.81 18.27
C LEU A 35 12.41 -69.60 18.95
N ALA A 36 11.93 -69.33 20.17
CA ALA A 36 12.18 -68.14 20.99
C ALA A 36 12.35 -68.51 22.48
N THR A 37 12.48 -67.51 23.36
CA THR A 37 12.96 -67.59 24.76
C THR A 37 14.48 -67.85 24.85
N VAL A 38 15.23 -67.35 25.83
CA VAL A 38 14.86 -66.76 27.14
C VAL A 38 15.28 -65.28 27.23
N ALA A 39 14.63 -64.51 28.10
CA ALA A 39 14.98 -63.11 28.38
C ALA A 39 15.46 -62.95 29.83
N GLU A 40 16.60 -62.26 30.04
CA GLU A 40 16.95 -61.75 31.38
C GLU A 40 17.93 -60.55 31.32
N GLY A 41 17.53 -59.43 31.93
CA GLY A 41 18.41 -58.55 32.72
C GLY A 41 19.64 -57.86 32.09
N LEU A 42 19.46 -56.95 31.13
CA LEU A 42 20.36 -55.78 31.01
C LEU A 42 19.58 -54.46 30.96
N SER A 43 19.61 -53.73 32.07
CA SER A 43 19.06 -52.37 32.15
C SER A 43 20.03 -51.38 31.50
N LEU A 44 19.77 -51.06 30.22
CA LEU A 44 20.41 -49.91 29.58
C LEU A 44 19.87 -48.63 30.23
N GLN A 45 20.71 -47.96 31.03
CA GLN A 45 20.46 -46.57 31.41
C GLN A 45 20.35 -45.73 30.12
N PRO A 46 19.38 -44.80 30.02
CA PRO A 46 19.26 -43.96 28.83
C PRO A 46 20.53 -43.14 28.67
N LEU A 47 21.21 -43.32 27.52
CA LEU A 47 22.38 -42.52 27.15
C LEU A 47 21.96 -41.06 27.12
N ARG A 48 22.43 -40.30 28.11
CA ARG A 48 22.03 -38.91 28.35
C ARG A 48 22.75 -37.99 27.36
N MET A 49 22.37 -38.09 26.09
CA MET A 49 22.87 -37.23 25.02
C MET A 49 22.65 -35.77 25.40
N ARG A 50 23.76 -35.04 25.55
CA ARG A 50 23.75 -33.58 25.55
C ARG A 50 23.82 -33.14 24.10
N HIS A 51 22.89 -32.29 23.67
CA HIS A 51 22.95 -31.74 22.32
C HIS A 51 24.24 -30.93 22.16
N LEU A 52 24.89 -31.06 21.01
CA LEU A 52 26.22 -30.50 20.78
C LEU A 52 26.15 -28.98 20.55
N GLY A 53 27.27 -28.29 20.71
CA GLY A 53 27.34 -26.82 20.63
C GLY A 53 26.98 -26.08 21.94
N VAL A 54 26.88 -24.76 21.84
CA VAL A 54 26.67 -23.78 22.92
C VAL A 54 25.55 -22.79 22.56
N CYS A 55 25.03 -22.09 23.57
CA CYS A 55 23.98 -21.09 23.40
C CYS A 55 24.52 -19.82 22.68
N PRO A 56 23.76 -19.17 21.79
CA PRO A 56 24.21 -17.96 21.08
C PRO A 56 24.70 -16.85 22.01
N ASN A 57 23.99 -16.61 23.13
CA ASN A 57 24.34 -15.61 24.13
C ASN A 57 25.63 -15.92 24.93
N GLN A 58 26.17 -17.14 24.84
CA GLN A 58 27.46 -17.51 25.42
C GLN A 58 28.65 -17.22 24.47
N LEU A 59 28.39 -17.08 23.17
CA LEU A 59 29.39 -16.68 22.17
C LEU A 59 29.46 -15.15 22.03
N ASN A 60 28.31 -14.48 22.11
CA ASN A 60 28.23 -13.01 22.12
C ASN A 60 26.95 -12.58 22.89
N PRO A 61 27.06 -11.77 23.96
CA PRO A 61 25.92 -11.39 24.80
C PRO A 61 24.87 -10.50 24.08
N ASN A 62 25.17 -9.99 22.89
CA ASN A 62 24.22 -9.26 22.05
C ASN A 62 23.57 -10.14 20.97
N LEU A 63 23.98 -11.40 20.81
CA LEU A 63 23.55 -12.28 19.72
C LEU A 63 22.29 -13.07 20.09
N TRP A 64 21.21 -12.34 20.34
CA TRP A 64 19.87 -12.89 20.53
C TRP A 64 19.26 -13.16 19.16
N VAL A 65 19.23 -14.44 18.76
CA VAL A 65 18.45 -14.87 17.60
C VAL A 65 16.97 -14.64 17.94
N ASP A 66 16.26 -13.95 17.04
CA ASP A 66 14.84 -13.57 17.11
C ASP A 66 14.19 -13.60 18.51
N ALA A 67 14.23 -12.45 19.18
CA ALA A 67 13.65 -12.23 20.52
C ALA A 67 12.13 -12.46 20.62
N GLN A 68 11.46 -12.83 19.52
CA GLN A 68 10.02 -13.05 19.43
C GLN A 68 9.65 -14.53 19.64
N SER A 69 10.34 -15.49 19.00
CA SER A 69 10.06 -16.93 19.22
C SER A 69 10.68 -17.46 20.53
N THR A 70 11.79 -16.86 20.96
CA THR A 70 12.62 -17.35 22.07
C THR A 70 12.01 -17.16 23.46
N CYS A 71 10.76 -16.69 23.57
CA CYS A 71 9.97 -16.71 24.81
C CYS A 71 8.64 -17.49 24.71
N GLU A 72 8.41 -18.26 23.63
CA GLU A 72 7.19 -19.07 23.45
C GLU A 72 7.43 -20.58 23.68
N ARG A 73 8.59 -21.11 23.26
CA ARG A 73 8.99 -22.53 23.49
C ARG A 73 9.82 -22.66 24.78
N GLU A 74 9.18 -22.58 25.95
CA GLU A 74 9.84 -22.81 27.25
C GLU A 74 10.44 -24.22 27.39
N CYS A 75 11.52 -24.35 28.16
CA CYS A 75 12.22 -25.60 28.45
C CYS A 75 12.84 -25.61 29.86
N HIS A 76 13.22 -26.78 30.35
CA HIS A 76 13.94 -26.97 31.60
C HIS A 76 15.30 -27.66 31.40
N THR A 77 15.41 -28.52 30.37
CA THR A 77 16.62 -29.25 29.98
C THR A 77 16.82 -29.24 28.46
N ASP A 78 18.05 -29.48 28.01
CA ASP A 78 18.34 -29.63 26.56
C ASP A 78 17.53 -30.78 25.92
N GLN A 79 17.04 -31.74 26.72
CA GLN A 79 16.28 -32.90 26.25
C GLN A 79 14.82 -32.58 25.92
N ASP A 80 14.36 -31.35 26.23
CA ASP A 80 13.01 -30.86 25.95
C ASP A 80 12.93 -30.18 24.56
N CYS A 81 14.08 -30.09 23.87
CA CYS A 81 14.29 -29.40 22.60
C CYS A 81 14.68 -30.40 21.49
N GLU A 82 14.76 -29.94 20.24
CA GLU A 82 15.20 -30.79 19.12
C GLU A 82 16.73 -31.00 19.12
N GLY A 83 17.21 -32.04 18.44
CA GLY A 83 18.61 -32.52 18.58
C GLY A 83 19.71 -31.55 18.16
N PHE A 84 19.35 -30.47 17.45
CA PHE A 84 20.21 -29.35 17.03
C PHE A 84 19.99 -28.08 17.87
N GLU A 85 19.13 -28.14 18.90
CA GLU A 85 18.76 -27.05 19.79
C GLU A 85 19.27 -27.27 21.22
N LYS A 86 19.33 -26.21 22.02
CA LYS A 86 19.68 -26.25 23.44
C LYS A 86 18.74 -25.38 24.27
N CYS A 87 18.63 -25.70 25.56
CA CYS A 87 17.74 -25.01 26.47
C CYS A 87 18.44 -23.77 27.07
N CYS A 88 18.38 -22.66 26.35
CA CYS A 88 19.14 -21.44 26.62
C CYS A 88 18.31 -20.41 27.40
N THR A 89 18.94 -19.59 28.23
CA THR A 89 18.26 -18.43 28.85
C THR A 89 17.87 -17.41 27.79
N ASN A 90 16.65 -16.88 27.86
CA ASN A 90 16.10 -15.89 26.93
C ASN A 90 16.09 -14.47 27.53
N VAL A 91 15.75 -13.46 26.71
CA VAL A 91 15.63 -12.05 27.16
C VAL A 91 14.51 -11.84 28.19
N CYS A 92 13.51 -12.72 28.22
CA CYS A 92 12.41 -12.70 29.20
C CYS A 92 12.81 -13.26 30.59
N GLY A 93 14.08 -13.68 30.78
CA GLY A 93 14.58 -14.23 32.04
C GLY A 93 14.22 -15.71 32.29
N LEU A 94 13.57 -16.36 31.33
CA LEU A 94 13.19 -17.77 31.35
C LEU A 94 14.19 -18.59 30.52
N ARG A 95 13.91 -19.89 30.30
CA ARG A 95 14.70 -20.74 29.41
C ARG A 95 13.83 -21.29 28.29
N SER A 96 14.36 -21.26 27.07
CA SER A 96 13.68 -21.70 25.86
C SER A 96 14.61 -22.45 24.91
N CYS A 97 14.03 -23.23 24.00
CA CYS A 97 14.77 -23.95 22.97
C CYS A 97 15.33 -22.97 21.92
N VAL A 98 16.64 -23.05 21.66
CA VAL A 98 17.35 -22.20 20.69
C VAL A 98 18.36 -23.04 19.91
N ALA A 99 18.44 -22.83 18.59
CA ALA A 99 19.41 -23.50 17.71
C ALA A 99 20.86 -23.35 18.22
N ALA A 100 21.56 -24.48 18.34
CA ALA A 100 22.92 -24.56 18.85
C ALA A 100 23.93 -23.90 17.91
N ARG A 101 25.00 -23.34 18.48
CA ARG A 101 26.13 -22.79 17.73
C ARG A 101 27.43 -23.50 18.09
N PHE A 102 28.36 -23.57 17.14
CA PHE A 102 29.66 -24.22 17.29
C PHE A 102 30.75 -23.15 17.32
N ALA A 103 31.77 -23.34 18.17
CA ALA A 103 32.77 -22.30 18.46
C ALA A 103 33.81 -22.13 17.35
N ASP A 104 34.07 -23.20 16.59
CA ASP A 104 34.83 -23.19 15.34
C ASP A 104 33.90 -23.51 14.17
N GLY A 105 34.19 -22.95 12.99
CA GLY A 105 33.36 -23.05 11.78
C GLY A 105 33.36 -24.42 11.07
N SER A 106 33.58 -25.51 11.80
CA SER A 106 33.43 -26.87 11.27
C SER A 106 31.95 -27.23 11.16
N LEU A 107 31.47 -27.40 9.93
CA LEU A 107 30.13 -27.93 9.63
C LEU A 107 29.94 -29.35 10.17
N SER A 108 28.68 -29.78 10.21
CA SER A 108 28.31 -31.14 10.61
C SER A 108 28.90 -32.19 9.64
N PRO A 109 29.24 -33.42 10.06
CA PRO A 109 29.80 -34.47 9.18
C PRO A 109 28.88 -35.01 8.06
N LEU A 110 27.83 -34.28 7.69
CA LEU A 110 26.85 -34.62 6.66
C LEU A 110 27.03 -33.79 5.37
N ASP A 111 27.65 -32.62 5.42
CA ASP A 111 27.72 -31.65 4.32
C ASP A 111 28.89 -31.94 3.35
N GLN A 112 29.01 -33.18 2.85
CA GLN A 112 29.98 -33.57 1.81
C GLN A 112 29.37 -34.49 0.74
N ALA A 113 28.41 -33.97 -0.03
CA ALA A 113 28.01 -34.56 -1.32
C ALA A 113 27.49 -33.50 -2.30
N GLN A 114 28.07 -33.50 -3.51
CA GLN A 114 27.62 -32.84 -4.75
C GLN A 114 27.39 -31.31 -4.77
N GLU A 115 28.15 -30.64 -5.64
CA GLU A 115 27.73 -29.36 -6.24
C GLU A 115 26.45 -29.58 -7.05
N ALA A 116 25.42 -28.75 -6.84
CA ALA A 116 24.21 -28.80 -7.66
C ALA A 116 24.47 -28.37 -9.11
N SER A 117 23.90 -29.11 -10.05
CA SER A 117 23.90 -28.80 -11.49
C SER A 117 22.49 -28.93 -12.06
N CYS A 118 22.10 -28.00 -12.92
CA CYS A 118 20.86 -28.06 -13.68
C CYS A 118 20.87 -29.08 -14.83
N GLU A 119 22.02 -29.69 -15.17
CA GLU A 119 22.16 -30.58 -16.34
C GLU A 119 21.26 -31.82 -16.32
N SER A 120 20.79 -32.24 -15.15
CA SER A 120 19.87 -33.38 -14.97
C SER A 120 18.51 -33.01 -14.37
N PHE A 121 18.22 -31.71 -14.17
CA PHE A 121 17.00 -31.25 -13.50
C PHE A 121 16.01 -30.66 -14.52
N VAL A 122 14.90 -31.37 -14.75
CA VAL A 122 13.91 -31.00 -15.77
C VAL A 122 12.65 -30.43 -15.12
N CYS A 123 12.40 -29.14 -15.37
CA CYS A 123 11.21 -28.48 -14.87
C CYS A 123 9.96 -28.83 -15.70
N THR A 124 8.88 -29.22 -15.00
CA THR A 124 7.62 -29.66 -15.62
C THR A 124 6.62 -28.53 -15.87
N GLN A 125 6.78 -27.38 -15.20
CA GLN A 125 5.89 -26.23 -15.36
C GLN A 125 6.25 -25.44 -16.63
N GLN A 126 5.25 -25.18 -17.48
CA GLN A 126 5.39 -24.36 -18.67
C GLN A 126 5.95 -22.98 -18.30
N GLY A 127 7.05 -22.57 -18.96
CA GLY A 127 7.70 -21.27 -18.76
C GLY A 127 8.60 -21.14 -17.53
N SER A 128 8.86 -22.25 -16.83
CA SER A 128 9.94 -22.32 -15.83
C SER A 128 11.27 -22.74 -16.46
N ASP A 129 12.35 -22.20 -15.91
CA ASP A 129 13.75 -22.52 -16.22
C ASP A 129 14.40 -23.08 -14.94
N CYS A 130 15.54 -23.77 -15.06
CA CYS A 130 16.29 -24.23 -13.88
C CYS A 130 17.23 -23.13 -13.37
N ASP A 131 17.14 -22.82 -12.07
CA ASP A 131 18.00 -21.88 -11.36
C ASP A 131 18.59 -22.60 -10.13
N ILE A 132 19.76 -22.18 -9.63
CA ILE A 132 20.41 -22.84 -8.48
C ILE A 132 20.30 -21.92 -7.26
N TRP A 133 19.60 -22.38 -6.23
CA TRP A 133 19.37 -21.61 -5.00
C TRP A 133 19.79 -22.43 -3.79
N ASP A 134 20.61 -21.82 -2.93
CA ASP A 134 21.19 -22.42 -1.71
C ASP A 134 21.76 -23.85 -1.90
N GLY A 135 22.45 -24.08 -3.02
CA GLY A 135 23.05 -25.38 -3.33
C GLY A 135 22.08 -26.45 -3.84
N GLN A 136 20.85 -26.09 -4.23
CA GLN A 136 19.85 -27.00 -4.79
C GLN A 136 19.26 -26.44 -6.11
N PRO A 137 18.99 -27.27 -7.15
CA PRO A 137 18.30 -26.80 -8.35
C PRO A 137 16.80 -26.61 -8.07
N ILE A 138 16.27 -25.46 -8.50
CA ILE A 138 14.85 -25.08 -8.36
C ILE A 138 14.26 -24.67 -9.71
N CYS A 139 12.95 -24.81 -9.87
CA CYS A 139 12.23 -24.34 -11.05
C CYS A 139 11.72 -22.92 -10.82
N LYS A 140 12.22 -21.96 -11.61
CA LYS A 140 11.84 -20.55 -11.50
C LYS A 140 11.20 -20.05 -12.80
N CYS A 141 10.14 -19.25 -12.69
CA CYS A 141 9.51 -18.63 -13.86
C CYS A 141 10.43 -17.62 -14.56
N LYS A 142 10.30 -17.51 -15.88
CA LYS A 142 11.23 -16.74 -16.70
C LYS A 142 11.00 -15.22 -16.65
N ASP A 143 11.70 -14.55 -15.74
CA ASP A 143 11.62 -13.09 -15.51
C ASP A 143 12.02 -12.20 -16.71
N ARG A 144 12.68 -12.75 -17.74
CA ARG A 144 13.23 -11.99 -18.87
C ARG A 144 12.94 -12.65 -20.21
N CYS A 145 12.26 -11.91 -21.08
CA CYS A 145 11.96 -12.28 -22.45
C CYS A 145 12.55 -11.28 -23.45
N GLU A 146 12.74 -11.74 -24.68
CA GLU A 146 13.26 -10.92 -25.78
C GLU A 146 12.27 -9.83 -26.19
N LYS A 147 12.80 -8.68 -26.65
CA LYS A 147 12.01 -7.49 -27.01
C LYS A 147 11.55 -7.47 -28.47
N GLU A 148 11.78 -8.52 -29.24
CA GLU A 148 11.24 -8.60 -30.60
C GLU A 148 9.75 -9.03 -30.56
N PRO A 149 8.85 -8.29 -31.22
CA PRO A 149 7.42 -8.58 -31.21
C PRO A 149 7.10 -9.76 -32.15
N ASN A 150 6.55 -10.83 -31.59
CA ASN A 150 6.10 -12.00 -32.35
C ASN A 150 4.77 -12.50 -31.74
N PHE A 151 3.72 -11.69 -31.93
CA PHE A 151 2.47 -11.78 -31.18
C PHE A 151 1.87 -13.19 -31.19
N THR A 152 1.62 -13.71 -30.00
CA THR A 152 1.24 -15.10 -29.74
C THR A 152 -0.11 -15.14 -29.04
N CYS A 153 -1.13 -15.72 -29.68
CA CYS A 153 -2.44 -15.91 -29.06
C CYS A 153 -2.48 -17.22 -28.26
N ALA A 154 -3.19 -17.20 -27.13
CA ALA A 154 -3.26 -18.30 -26.16
C ALA A 154 -4.68 -18.84 -25.98
N SER A 155 -4.77 -20.05 -25.41
CA SER A 155 -6.03 -20.77 -25.16
C SER A 155 -6.98 -20.10 -24.16
N ASP A 156 -6.54 -19.08 -23.43
CA ASP A 156 -7.38 -18.24 -22.56
C ASP A 156 -8.04 -17.06 -23.32
N GLY A 157 -7.74 -16.91 -24.62
CA GLY A 157 -8.24 -15.82 -25.47
C GLY A 157 -7.38 -14.56 -25.47
N LEU A 158 -6.27 -14.54 -24.72
CA LEU A 158 -5.36 -13.39 -24.68
C LEU A 158 -4.30 -13.44 -25.80
N THR A 159 -3.73 -12.27 -26.10
CA THR A 159 -2.61 -12.12 -27.04
C THR A 159 -1.39 -11.57 -26.31
N TYR A 160 -0.30 -12.32 -26.36
CA TYR A 160 0.96 -12.03 -25.69
C TYR A 160 1.97 -11.44 -26.69
N TYR A 161 2.91 -10.61 -26.18
CA TYR A 161 3.90 -9.91 -27.01
C TYR A 161 4.80 -10.87 -27.82
N ASN A 162 5.16 -12.00 -27.21
CA ASN A 162 5.69 -13.19 -27.87
C ASN A 162 5.46 -14.43 -26.99
N LYS A 163 5.79 -15.63 -27.51
CA LYS A 163 5.61 -16.90 -26.80
C LYS A 163 6.32 -16.95 -25.44
N CYS A 164 7.47 -16.30 -25.28
CA CYS A 164 8.16 -16.25 -23.98
C CYS A 164 7.29 -15.56 -22.92
N TYR A 165 6.64 -14.44 -23.25
CA TYR A 165 5.71 -13.77 -22.34
C TYR A 165 4.46 -14.61 -22.04
N MET A 166 3.94 -15.38 -23.00
CA MET A 166 2.84 -16.33 -22.77
C MET A 166 3.24 -17.43 -21.79
N ASP A 167 4.41 -18.03 -21.99
CA ASP A 167 4.91 -19.12 -21.14
C ASP A 167 5.24 -18.61 -19.72
N ALA A 168 5.84 -17.43 -19.59
CA ALA A 168 6.15 -16.83 -18.29
C ALA A 168 4.89 -16.50 -17.46
N GLU A 169 3.85 -15.95 -18.08
CA GLU A 169 2.56 -15.70 -17.41
C GLU A 169 1.82 -17.01 -17.07
N ALA A 170 1.93 -18.05 -17.92
CA ALA A 170 1.43 -19.38 -17.58
C ALA A 170 2.14 -19.95 -16.34
N CYS A 171 3.46 -19.80 -16.26
CA CYS A 171 4.28 -20.19 -15.12
C CYS A 171 3.85 -19.50 -13.82
N ILE A 172 3.81 -18.15 -13.81
CA ILE A 172 3.50 -17.34 -12.63
C ILE A 172 2.10 -17.65 -12.08
N ARG A 173 1.16 -18.01 -12.96
CA ARG A 173 -0.23 -18.36 -12.59
C ARG A 173 -0.44 -19.84 -12.27
N GLY A 174 0.56 -20.70 -12.44
CA GLY A 174 0.44 -22.16 -12.23
C GLY A 174 -0.50 -22.86 -13.23
N ILE A 175 -0.63 -22.33 -14.44
CA ILE A 175 -1.52 -22.85 -15.50
C ILE A 175 -0.71 -23.31 -16.72
N SER A 176 -1.40 -23.94 -17.68
CA SER A 176 -0.84 -24.19 -19.01
C SER A 176 -1.65 -23.43 -20.06
N LEU A 177 -0.94 -22.78 -20.99
CA LEU A 177 -1.52 -22.00 -22.08
C LEU A 177 -1.03 -22.56 -23.41
N THR A 178 -1.92 -23.11 -24.22
CA THR A 178 -1.54 -23.58 -25.56
C THR A 178 -1.59 -22.41 -26.56
N MET A 179 -0.63 -22.37 -27.48
CA MET A 179 -0.66 -21.42 -28.59
C MET A 179 -1.82 -21.77 -29.53
N VAL A 180 -2.71 -20.81 -29.78
CA VAL A 180 -3.84 -20.94 -30.70
C VAL A 180 -3.69 -19.98 -31.88
N PRO A 181 -4.24 -20.29 -33.07
CA PRO A 181 -4.17 -19.38 -34.21
C PRO A 181 -4.92 -18.08 -33.93
N CYS A 182 -4.21 -16.95 -34.02
CA CYS A 182 -4.77 -15.61 -33.82
C CYS A 182 -5.89 -15.31 -34.82
N LYS A 183 -7.14 -15.15 -34.33
CA LYS A 183 -8.35 -15.06 -35.17
C LYS A 183 -8.70 -13.63 -35.61
N TYR A 184 -7.72 -12.80 -35.95
CA TYR A 184 -7.96 -11.59 -36.75
C TYR A 184 -6.72 -11.17 -37.55
N ILE A 185 -6.87 -11.08 -38.87
CA ILE A 185 -5.95 -10.39 -39.77
C ILE A 185 -6.73 -9.20 -40.33
N PHE A 186 -6.13 -8.00 -40.32
CA PHE A 186 -6.75 -6.78 -40.83
C PHE A 186 -6.78 -6.76 -42.37
N THR A 187 -7.69 -7.54 -42.95
CA THR A 187 -8.04 -7.50 -44.38
C THR A 187 -9.56 -7.45 -44.56
N TRP A 188 -10.02 -6.81 -45.63
CA TRP A 188 -11.40 -6.39 -45.84
C TRP A 188 -12.42 -7.54 -46.05
N PRO A 189 -13.74 -7.26 -45.94
CA PRO A 189 -14.73 -8.26 -45.52
C PRO A 189 -15.33 -9.09 -46.66
N ASN A 190 -15.83 -10.29 -46.33
CA ASN A 190 -17.27 -10.64 -46.41
C ASN A 190 -17.52 -12.16 -46.30
N THR A 191 -17.99 -12.65 -45.15
CA THR A 191 -18.81 -13.89 -45.04
C THR A 191 -19.50 -13.97 -43.67
N SER A 192 -20.82 -14.13 -43.68
CA SER A 192 -21.60 -14.72 -42.57
C SER A 192 -21.47 -16.26 -42.60
N PRO A 193 -21.75 -17.00 -41.50
CA PRO A 193 -22.45 -16.60 -40.29
C PRO A 193 -21.58 -16.57 -39.00
N VAL A 194 -22.16 -16.02 -37.93
CA VAL A 194 -21.54 -15.82 -36.62
C VAL A 194 -21.85 -16.98 -35.67
N PRO A 195 -20.85 -17.67 -35.08
CA PRO A 195 -21.07 -18.54 -33.93
C PRO A 195 -21.46 -17.72 -32.69
N GLN A 196 -22.35 -18.24 -31.85
CA GLN A 196 -22.78 -17.55 -30.63
C GLN A 196 -21.67 -17.54 -29.55
N GLU A 197 -21.77 -16.56 -28.65
CA GLU A 197 -20.98 -16.38 -27.42
C GLU A 197 -19.47 -16.08 -27.57
N THR A 198 -19.17 -14.79 -27.78
CA THR A 198 -17.97 -14.13 -27.25
C THR A 198 -18.35 -12.79 -26.63
N THR A 199 -17.56 -12.29 -25.68
CA THR A 199 -17.86 -11.09 -24.88
C THR A 199 -18.02 -9.81 -25.72
N ALA A 200 -19.02 -8.99 -25.35
CA ALA A 200 -19.51 -7.88 -26.17
C ALA A 200 -18.65 -6.58 -26.15
N ARG A 201 -17.41 -6.62 -25.66
CA ARG A 201 -16.51 -5.46 -25.63
C ARG A 201 -15.05 -5.88 -25.85
N PRO A 202 -14.27 -5.16 -26.68
CA PRO A 202 -12.82 -5.33 -26.71
C PRO A 202 -12.22 -4.79 -25.41
N THR A 203 -11.18 -5.46 -24.90
CA THR A 203 -10.31 -4.90 -23.85
C THR A 203 -9.64 -3.64 -24.39
N PRO A 204 -9.82 -2.45 -23.78
CA PRO A 204 -9.17 -1.23 -24.27
C PRO A 204 -7.66 -1.32 -24.08
N GLY A 205 -6.92 -1.46 -25.18
CA GLY A 205 -5.46 -1.31 -25.14
C GLY A 205 -5.09 0.14 -24.84
N ALA A 206 -4.33 0.36 -23.77
CA ALA A 206 -3.64 1.62 -23.46
C ALA A 206 -4.48 2.91 -23.67
N GLY A 207 -5.63 3.00 -23.00
CA GLY A 207 -6.05 4.30 -22.48
C GLY A 207 -5.01 4.82 -21.46
N PRO A 208 -5.06 6.10 -21.04
CA PRO A 208 -4.30 6.53 -19.88
C PRO A 208 -4.66 5.61 -18.70
N GLU A 209 -3.66 5.04 -18.01
CA GLU A 209 -3.93 4.21 -16.84
C GLU A 209 -4.71 5.04 -15.81
N VAL A 210 -5.99 4.71 -15.62
CA VAL A 210 -6.88 5.44 -14.71
C VAL A 210 -6.23 5.38 -13.32
N PRO A 211 -5.84 6.52 -12.72
CA PRO A 211 -5.17 6.50 -11.44
C PRO A 211 -6.11 5.93 -10.37
N ILE A 212 -5.67 4.87 -9.67
CA ILE A 212 -6.45 4.18 -8.65
C ILE A 212 -5.94 4.63 -7.28
N PRO A 213 -6.78 5.27 -6.43
CA PRO A 213 -6.39 5.72 -5.10
C PRO A 213 -6.01 4.53 -4.20
N PRO A 214 -5.23 4.74 -3.13
CA PRO A 214 -4.79 3.64 -2.28
C PRO A 214 -5.94 3.07 -1.45
N ALA A 215 -6.02 1.73 -1.32
CA ALA A 215 -7.00 1.02 -0.51
C ALA A 215 -6.33 -0.11 0.27
N LEU A 216 -6.81 -0.45 1.47
CA LEU A 216 -6.25 -1.55 2.28
C LEU A 216 -6.70 -2.92 1.76
N TYR A 217 -5.82 -3.92 1.77
CA TYR A 217 -6.23 -5.32 1.65
C TYR A 217 -6.94 -5.81 2.92
N ASN A 218 -6.40 -5.49 4.11
CA ASN A 218 -6.88 -5.99 5.39
C ASN A 218 -7.33 -4.82 6.29
N ASN A 219 -8.37 -5.02 7.12
CA ASN A 219 -8.80 -4.00 8.08
C ASN A 219 -7.76 -3.82 9.21
N PRO A 220 -7.42 -2.60 9.64
CA PRO A 220 -6.48 -2.40 10.74
C PRO A 220 -7.10 -2.91 12.05
N PHE A 221 -6.31 -3.56 12.89
CA PHE A 221 -6.75 -4.08 14.17
C PHE A 221 -5.87 -3.53 15.29
N HIS A 222 -6.48 -3.35 16.47
CA HIS A 222 -5.75 -2.99 17.68
C HIS A 222 -4.93 -4.19 18.16
N GLN A 223 -3.73 -3.93 18.69
CA GLN A 223 -2.89 -4.96 19.30
C GLN A 223 -2.58 -4.63 20.76
N SER A 224 -2.49 -5.69 21.55
CA SER A 224 -2.11 -5.66 22.96
C SER A 224 -0.91 -6.57 23.15
N VAL A 225 0.21 -6.02 23.59
CA VAL A 225 1.48 -6.75 23.78
C VAL A 225 1.97 -6.56 25.20
N TYR A 226 2.64 -7.56 25.78
CA TYR A 226 3.31 -7.36 27.07
C TYR A 226 4.62 -6.59 26.88
N MET A 227 5.03 -5.81 27.90
CA MET A 227 6.35 -5.17 27.92
C MET A 227 7.47 -6.16 27.58
N GLY A 228 8.46 -5.70 26.81
CA GLY A 228 9.56 -6.51 26.29
C GLY A 228 9.19 -7.39 25.09
N GLY A 229 7.90 -7.54 24.77
CA GLY A 229 7.44 -8.22 23.56
C GLY A 229 7.81 -7.46 22.27
N THR A 230 7.63 -8.14 21.13
CA THR A 230 7.78 -7.56 19.79
C THR A 230 6.43 -7.58 19.08
N VAL A 231 6.05 -6.47 18.44
CA VAL A 231 4.78 -6.32 17.72
C VAL A 231 5.03 -5.80 16.31
N SER A 232 4.21 -6.25 15.35
CA SER A 232 4.28 -5.84 13.95
C SER A 232 2.91 -5.43 13.42
N PHE A 233 2.84 -4.32 12.69
CA PHE A 233 1.66 -3.87 11.96
C PHE A 233 1.92 -3.88 10.45
N HIS A 234 0.96 -4.38 9.68
CA HIS A 234 1.04 -4.49 8.23
C HIS A 234 0.10 -3.48 7.58
N CYS A 235 0.64 -2.58 6.74
CA CYS A 235 -0.14 -1.67 5.92
C CYS A 235 -0.19 -2.16 4.47
N ASP A 236 -0.79 -3.33 4.26
CA ASP A 236 -0.91 -3.94 2.94
C ASP A 236 -1.90 -3.14 2.08
N VAL A 237 -1.41 -2.40 1.08
CA VAL A 237 -2.21 -1.49 0.25
C VAL A 237 -2.18 -1.82 -1.25
N SER A 238 -3.33 -1.72 -1.90
CA SER A 238 -3.46 -1.66 -3.35
C SER A 238 -3.46 -0.20 -3.84
N GLY A 239 -3.25 0.04 -5.14
CA GLY A 239 -3.24 1.38 -5.76
C GLY A 239 -2.45 1.44 -7.07
N ARG A 240 -2.73 2.43 -7.92
CA ARG A 240 -2.00 2.69 -9.19
C ARG A 240 -1.82 4.20 -9.44
N PRO A 241 -0.58 4.73 -9.58
CA PRO A 241 0.72 4.07 -9.35
C PRO A 241 0.83 3.46 -7.94
N ARG A 242 1.84 2.60 -7.71
CA ARG A 242 2.07 2.03 -6.37
C ARG A 242 2.23 3.17 -5.35
N PRO A 243 1.53 3.12 -4.20
CA PRO A 243 1.66 4.17 -3.20
C PRO A 243 3.01 4.12 -2.50
N ASP A 244 3.52 5.30 -2.13
CA ASP A 244 4.53 5.47 -1.09
C ASP A 244 3.86 5.28 0.28
N ILE A 245 4.57 4.66 1.24
CA ILE A 245 4.03 4.25 2.54
C ILE A 245 4.91 4.84 3.64
N THR A 246 4.33 5.73 4.44
CA THR A 246 4.95 6.27 5.66
C THR A 246 4.10 5.91 6.87
N TRP A 247 4.72 5.87 8.05
CA TRP A 247 4.01 5.72 9.31
C TRP A 247 4.19 6.98 10.14
N GLU A 248 3.22 7.33 10.97
CA GLU A 248 3.37 8.34 12.01
C GLU A 248 2.84 7.79 13.33
N LYS A 249 3.47 8.18 14.44
CA LYS A 249 2.92 7.92 15.78
C LYS A 249 2.20 9.18 16.24
N GLN A 250 0.93 9.03 16.65
CA GLN A 250 0.15 10.14 17.16
C GLN A 250 0.73 10.66 18.48
N SER A 251 0.97 11.96 18.55
CA SER A 251 1.55 12.64 19.71
C SER A 251 0.54 13.53 20.42
N ASP A 252 0.81 13.82 21.70
CA ASP A 252 0.13 14.87 22.49
C ASP A 252 0.81 16.24 22.29
N HIS A 253 1.92 16.28 21.53
CA HIS A 253 2.63 17.47 21.07
C HIS A 253 2.30 17.77 19.59
N GLU A 254 2.43 19.01 19.15
CA GLU A 254 1.83 19.53 17.90
C GLU A 254 2.41 18.95 16.59
N GLU A 255 3.56 18.28 16.62
CA GLU A 255 4.15 17.60 15.45
C GLU A 255 4.10 16.07 15.60
N ASN A 256 3.31 15.40 14.75
CA ASN A 256 3.38 13.96 14.56
C ASN A 256 4.68 13.61 13.81
N PHE A 257 5.53 12.78 14.40
CA PHE A 257 6.80 12.39 13.79
C PHE A 257 6.60 11.35 12.68
N ILE A 258 6.98 11.68 11.43
CA ILE A 258 6.84 10.81 10.26
C ILE A 258 8.05 9.89 10.12
N MET A 259 7.79 8.59 10.26
CA MET A 259 8.72 7.49 10.16
C MET A 259 8.72 6.89 8.74
N ARG A 260 9.91 6.57 8.20
CA ARG A 260 10.15 6.07 6.83
C ARG A 260 11.00 4.78 6.81
N PRO A 261 10.98 3.98 5.72
CA PRO A 261 11.69 2.69 5.65
C PRO A 261 13.23 2.73 5.79
N ASP A 262 13.89 3.87 5.54
CA ASP A 262 15.35 3.98 5.48
C ASP A 262 16.02 4.54 6.75
N GLN A 263 15.30 4.58 7.88
CA GLN A 263 15.77 5.19 9.13
C GLN A 263 15.40 4.32 10.35
N MET A 264 16.28 4.33 11.36
CA MET A 264 16.05 3.65 12.64
C MET A 264 15.48 4.61 13.68
N TYR A 265 14.39 4.22 14.34
CA TYR A 265 13.68 5.05 15.31
C TYR A 265 13.69 4.40 16.68
N GLY A 266 14.88 4.31 17.29
CA GLY A 266 15.10 3.63 18.56
C GLY A 266 14.87 2.13 18.42
N ASN A 267 13.79 1.63 19.01
CA ASN A 267 13.34 0.24 18.92
C ASN A 267 12.31 -0.02 17.79
N VAL A 268 11.91 1.02 17.05
CA VAL A 268 10.98 0.93 15.91
C VAL A 268 11.75 0.85 14.59
N VAL A 269 11.35 -0.08 13.73
CA VAL A 269 11.88 -0.32 12.38
C VAL A 269 10.72 -0.37 11.39
N ILE A 270 10.89 0.23 10.21
CA ILE A 270 9.95 0.12 9.10
C ILE A 270 10.63 -0.61 7.95
N THR A 271 9.90 -1.53 7.34
CA THR A 271 10.36 -2.33 6.20
C THR A 271 10.03 -1.67 4.85
N ASN A 272 10.74 -2.07 3.81
CA ASN A 272 10.44 -1.72 2.42
C ASN A 272 9.09 -2.27 1.90
N ILE A 273 8.41 -3.14 2.65
CA ILE A 273 7.06 -3.64 2.33
C ILE A 273 5.95 -2.89 3.09
N GLY A 274 6.28 -1.83 3.84
CA GLY A 274 5.30 -1.03 4.58
C GLY A 274 4.87 -1.63 5.93
N GLN A 275 5.45 -2.76 6.35
CA GLN A 275 5.30 -3.29 7.71
C GLN A 275 6.14 -2.46 8.69
N LEU A 276 5.53 -2.04 9.80
CA LEU A 276 6.19 -1.42 10.95
C LEU A 276 6.38 -2.47 12.05
N VAL A 277 7.55 -2.53 12.67
CA VAL A 277 7.92 -3.48 13.72
C VAL A 277 8.51 -2.73 14.92
N ILE A 278 8.07 -3.08 16.13
CA ILE A 278 8.54 -2.50 17.39
C ILE A 278 9.08 -3.64 18.25
N TYR A 279 10.38 -3.58 18.54
CA TYR A 279 11.07 -4.57 19.39
C TYR A 279 11.08 -4.12 20.85
N ASN A 280 11.11 -5.07 21.79
CA ASN A 280 11.26 -4.79 23.24
C ASN A 280 10.32 -3.66 23.73
N ALA A 281 9.03 -3.79 23.44
CA ALA A 281 8.05 -2.71 23.62
C ALA A 281 7.99 -2.19 25.06
N GLN A 282 8.00 -0.86 25.23
CA GLN A 282 7.91 -0.14 26.50
C GLN A 282 6.53 0.51 26.67
N TYR A 283 6.17 0.99 27.87
CA TYR A 283 4.89 1.71 28.06
C TYR A 283 4.75 2.91 27.11
N GLU A 284 5.83 3.65 26.92
CA GLU A 284 6.01 4.74 25.95
C GLU A 284 5.65 4.36 24.50
N ASP A 285 5.73 3.08 24.14
CA ASP A 285 5.36 2.59 22.81
C ASP A 285 3.85 2.48 22.62
N SER A 286 3.05 2.50 23.69
CA SER A 286 1.58 2.59 23.56
C SER A 286 1.17 3.85 22.79
N GLY A 287 0.13 3.76 21.96
CA GLY A 287 -0.37 4.87 21.15
C GLY A 287 -1.07 4.43 19.86
N ILE A 288 -1.47 5.40 19.03
CA ILE A 288 -1.97 5.13 17.68
C ILE A 288 -0.82 5.29 16.69
N TYR A 289 -0.58 4.23 15.90
CA TYR A 289 0.33 4.24 14.77
C TYR A 289 -0.50 4.35 13.50
N THR A 290 -0.44 5.51 12.84
CA THR A 290 -1.20 5.77 11.61
C THR A 290 -0.31 5.45 10.41
N CYS A 291 -0.68 4.45 9.62
CA CYS A 291 -0.12 4.30 8.28
C CYS A 291 -0.71 5.39 7.37
N THR A 292 0.13 6.04 6.56
CA THR A 292 -0.26 6.96 5.50
C THR A 292 0.26 6.42 4.17
N ALA A 293 -0.64 6.10 3.24
CA ALA A 293 -0.31 5.61 1.90
C ALA A 293 -0.75 6.61 0.83
N ARG A 294 0.17 7.03 -0.05
CA ARG A 294 -0.04 8.13 -1.01
C ARG A 294 0.41 7.76 -2.42
N ASN A 295 -0.42 8.05 -3.43
CA ASN A 295 0.01 8.09 -4.83
C ASN A 295 -0.55 9.34 -5.54
N SER A 296 -0.44 9.42 -6.87
CA SER A 296 -0.98 10.52 -7.67
C SER A 296 -2.50 10.48 -7.86
N ALA A 297 -3.18 9.47 -7.33
CA ALA A 297 -4.63 9.26 -7.43
C ALA A 297 -5.39 9.58 -6.12
N GLY A 298 -4.70 9.53 -4.98
CA GLY A 298 -5.32 9.80 -3.68
C GLY A 298 -4.40 9.51 -2.49
N LEU A 299 -5.00 9.69 -1.31
CA LEU A 299 -4.37 9.53 0.00
C LEU A 299 -5.26 8.67 0.91
N LEU A 300 -4.64 7.69 1.55
CA LEU A 300 -5.25 6.78 2.52
C LEU A 300 -4.53 6.95 3.86
N ARG A 301 -5.30 6.95 4.95
CA ARG A 301 -4.78 6.75 6.31
C ARG A 301 -5.49 5.58 6.99
N ALA A 302 -4.76 4.89 7.86
CA ALA A 302 -5.25 3.74 8.61
C ALA A 302 -4.60 3.72 10.01
N ASP A 303 -5.43 3.77 11.05
CA ASP A 303 -4.98 3.84 12.44
C ASP A 303 -4.85 2.44 13.05
N PHE A 304 -3.68 2.14 13.61
CA PHE A 304 -3.36 0.89 14.30
C PHE A 304 -3.04 1.17 15.78
N PRO A 305 -4.00 0.95 16.70
CA PRO A 305 -3.79 1.17 18.14
C PRO A 305 -2.91 0.09 18.79
N LEU A 306 -1.92 0.50 19.59
CA LEU A 306 -1.05 -0.38 20.36
C LEU A 306 -1.17 -0.13 21.87
N SER A 307 -1.47 -1.18 22.62
CA SER A 307 -1.46 -1.17 24.10
C SER A 307 -0.29 -2.02 24.62
N VAL A 308 0.58 -1.45 25.45
CA VAL A 308 1.71 -2.19 26.07
C VAL A 308 1.43 -2.43 27.56
N ILE A 309 1.27 -3.70 27.91
CA ILE A 309 0.65 -4.18 29.15
C ILE A 309 1.70 -4.75 30.11
N LYS A 310 1.47 -4.63 31.43
CA LYS A 310 2.30 -5.29 32.45
C LYS A 310 1.91 -6.76 32.62
N ARG A 311 2.90 -7.66 32.75
CA ARG A 311 2.64 -8.97 33.37
C ARG A 311 2.59 -8.82 34.89
N GLU A 312 1.39 -8.81 35.46
CA GLU A 312 1.17 -8.94 36.92
C GLU A 312 1.55 -10.35 37.39
N PRO A 313 2.54 -10.53 38.29
CA PRO A 313 2.95 -11.85 38.76
C PRO A 313 1.99 -12.39 39.84
N GLY A 314 0.80 -12.85 39.44
CA GLY A 314 -0.12 -13.56 40.34
C GLY A 314 -1.61 -13.57 39.99
N SER A 315 -2.04 -12.98 38.88
CA SER A 315 -3.45 -12.86 38.49
C SER A 315 -4.06 -14.17 37.94
N GLY A 316 -4.32 -15.12 38.83
CA GLY A 316 -5.11 -16.31 38.52
C GLY A 316 -6.59 -15.99 38.22
N GLU A 317 -7.10 -16.55 37.12
CA GLU A 317 -8.47 -16.48 36.57
C GLU A 317 -9.13 -15.08 36.50
N PRO A 318 -9.48 -14.57 35.30
CA PRO A 318 -10.19 -13.30 35.19
C PRO A 318 -11.58 -13.41 35.84
N ARG A 319 -11.77 -12.70 36.96
CA ARG A 319 -13.06 -12.66 37.65
C ARG A 319 -14.10 -11.98 36.76
N LEU A 320 -15.00 -12.78 36.20
CA LEU A 320 -16.18 -12.35 35.45
C LEU A 320 -17.08 -11.47 36.34
N GLY A 321 -16.85 -10.15 36.29
CA GLY A 321 -16.83 -9.35 37.52
C GLY A 321 -17.64 -8.05 37.56
N SER A 322 -18.37 -7.67 36.51
CA SER A 322 -19.65 -6.95 36.64
C SER A 322 -20.27 -6.61 35.27
N THR A 323 -21.53 -6.96 35.08
CA THR A 323 -22.31 -6.61 33.86
C THR A 323 -22.97 -5.23 33.97
N GLN A 324 -22.27 -4.26 34.58
CA GLN A 324 -22.74 -2.88 34.66
C GLN A 324 -22.11 -2.05 33.53
N PRO A 325 -22.90 -1.41 32.64
CA PRO A 325 -22.36 -0.54 31.61
C PRO A 325 -21.50 0.58 32.22
N PHE A 326 -20.35 0.85 31.60
CA PHE A 326 -19.51 1.97 32.02
C PHE A 326 -20.30 3.29 31.88
N PRO A 327 -20.32 4.19 32.88
CA PRO A 327 -21.18 5.37 32.80
C PRO A 327 -20.72 6.35 31.72
N ASN A 328 -21.55 6.61 30.72
CA ASN A 328 -21.24 7.57 29.63
C ASN A 328 -20.80 8.96 30.13
N ALA A 329 -21.31 9.41 31.29
CA ALA A 329 -20.90 10.68 31.92
C ALA A 329 -19.44 10.70 32.41
N GLU A 330 -18.81 9.54 32.56
CA GLU A 330 -17.40 9.37 32.92
C GLU A 330 -16.50 9.54 31.69
N CYS A 331 -16.89 8.96 30.55
CA CYS A 331 -16.21 9.13 29.24
C CYS A 331 -16.08 10.59 28.80
N LEU A 332 -16.96 11.48 29.27
CA LEU A 332 -16.96 12.90 28.93
C LEU A 332 -16.01 13.75 29.80
N LYS A 333 -15.33 13.15 30.80
CA LYS A 333 -14.37 13.86 31.66
C LYS A 333 -12.99 13.89 31.03
N GLU A 334 -12.33 15.05 31.05
CA GLU A 334 -10.96 15.22 30.58
C GLU A 334 -9.97 14.36 31.41
N PRO A 335 -8.92 13.79 30.79
CA PRO A 335 -8.01 12.85 31.44
C PRO A 335 -7.28 13.47 32.64
N ASP A 336 -7.02 12.65 33.65
CA ASP A 336 -6.36 13.04 34.90
C ASP A 336 -4.84 13.24 34.65
N LYS A 337 -4.45 14.32 33.95
CA LYS A 337 -3.05 14.69 33.61
C LYS A 337 -2.26 15.24 34.82
N ARG A 338 -2.49 14.69 36.03
CA ARG A 338 -1.78 15.05 37.24
C ARG A 338 -0.47 14.26 37.34
N ASP A 339 0.63 14.98 37.51
CA ASP A 339 1.95 14.38 37.70
C ASP A 339 2.08 13.85 39.14
N CYS A 340 2.46 12.57 39.24
CA CYS A 340 2.46 11.74 40.45
C CYS A 340 3.43 10.56 40.23
N GLU A 341 3.72 9.79 41.29
CA GLU A 341 4.87 8.86 41.33
C GLU A 341 4.84 7.67 40.34
N ALA A 342 3.72 7.37 39.69
CA ALA A 342 3.67 6.34 38.64
C ALA A 342 3.69 7.00 37.25
N HIS A 343 4.52 6.47 36.34
CA HIS A 343 4.58 6.91 34.96
C HIS A 343 4.06 5.80 34.04
N GLU A 344 2.74 5.71 33.93
CA GLU A 344 2.07 4.76 33.02
C GLU A 344 1.51 5.50 31.80
N VAL A 345 1.47 4.83 30.65
CA VAL A 345 0.67 5.29 29.50
C VAL A 345 -0.67 4.55 29.54
N ARG A 346 -1.77 5.31 29.56
CA ARG A 346 -3.14 4.77 29.59
C ARG A 346 -3.99 5.38 28.49
N TRP A 347 -5.06 4.69 28.11
CA TRP A 347 -6.02 5.18 27.12
C TRP A 347 -7.14 5.99 27.79
N HIS A 348 -7.56 7.10 27.20
CA HIS A 348 -8.79 7.82 27.58
C HIS A 348 -9.66 8.05 26.34
N PHE A 349 -10.98 8.17 26.51
CA PHE A 349 -11.85 8.65 25.44
C PHE A 349 -11.73 10.17 25.32
N ASP A 350 -11.55 10.67 24.09
CA ASP A 350 -11.62 12.09 23.75
C ASP A 350 -12.93 12.35 23.00
N ALA A 351 -13.86 13.03 23.67
CA ALA A 351 -15.17 13.37 23.12
C ALA A 351 -15.14 14.45 22.00
N LYS A 352 -14.02 15.15 21.80
CA LYS A 352 -13.81 16.13 20.72
C LYS A 352 -13.29 15.43 19.45
N LYS A 353 -12.40 14.44 19.59
CA LYS A 353 -11.90 13.60 18.49
C LYS A 353 -12.78 12.37 18.19
N GLY A 354 -13.66 11.98 19.11
CA GLY A 354 -14.55 10.82 18.98
C GLY A 354 -13.85 9.46 19.07
N SER A 355 -12.63 9.42 19.63
CA SER A 355 -11.76 8.24 19.64
C SER A 355 -11.02 8.11 20.98
N CYS A 356 -10.42 6.94 21.21
CA CYS A 356 -9.57 6.67 22.36
C CYS A 356 -8.12 7.07 22.07
N LEU A 357 -7.51 7.88 22.94
CA LEU A 357 -6.15 8.41 22.82
C LEU A 357 -5.30 7.99 24.01
N THR A 358 -3.99 7.88 23.84
CA THR A 358 -3.05 7.64 24.94
C THR A 358 -2.62 8.92 25.65
N PHE A 359 -2.55 8.90 26.97
CA PHE A 359 -1.98 9.96 27.80
C PHE A 359 -1.07 9.38 28.89
N ARG A 360 -0.16 10.21 29.44
CA ARG A 360 0.62 9.86 30.63
C ARG A 360 -0.26 10.01 31.88
N TYR A 361 -0.45 8.92 32.61
CA TYR A 361 -1.23 8.86 33.84
C TYR A 361 -0.31 8.71 35.05
N GLY A 362 -0.42 9.64 36.02
CA GLY A 362 0.43 9.71 37.21
C GLY A 362 0.20 8.60 38.25
N GLY A 363 -0.72 7.65 38.03
CA GLY A 363 -1.20 6.72 39.05
C GLY A 363 -2.18 7.33 40.06
N CYS A 364 -2.41 8.65 40.02
CA CYS A 364 -3.30 9.37 40.91
C CYS A 364 -4.49 9.98 40.14
N GLY A 365 -5.72 9.63 40.53
CA GLY A 365 -6.90 10.00 39.78
C GLY A 365 -8.19 9.90 40.58
N ALA A 366 -9.20 10.63 40.13
CA ALA A 366 -10.61 10.47 40.54
C ALA A 366 -11.54 10.29 39.33
N ASN A 367 -11.06 10.61 38.12
CA ASN A 367 -11.66 10.24 36.86
C ASN A 367 -11.38 8.76 36.53
N ARG A 368 -12.38 8.02 36.04
CA ARG A 368 -12.22 6.64 35.54
C ARG A 368 -12.14 6.55 34.01
N ASN A 369 -12.12 7.67 33.29
CA ASN A 369 -11.78 7.73 31.86
C ASN A 369 -10.29 7.45 31.64
N HIS A 370 -9.82 6.30 32.12
CA HIS A 370 -8.50 5.75 31.93
C HIS A 370 -8.63 4.23 31.79
N PHE A 371 -7.96 3.63 30.81
CA PHE A 371 -8.07 2.21 30.49
C PHE A 371 -6.68 1.65 30.19
N GLU A 372 -6.45 0.36 30.46
CA GLU A 372 -5.15 -0.27 30.18
C GLU A 372 -5.02 -0.58 28.69
N THR A 373 -6.13 -0.94 28.04
CA THR A 373 -6.17 -1.21 26.59
C THR A 373 -7.08 -0.27 25.80
N TYR A 374 -6.77 -0.13 24.51
CA TYR A 374 -7.63 0.55 23.53
C TYR A 374 -9.02 -0.11 23.46
N GLU A 375 -9.09 -1.43 23.62
CA GLU A 375 -10.35 -2.21 23.51
C GLU A 375 -11.29 -1.97 24.69
N GLU A 376 -10.77 -1.88 25.91
CA GLU A 376 -11.53 -1.42 27.08
C GLU A 376 -12.11 -0.02 26.82
N CYS A 377 -11.27 0.93 26.41
CA CYS A 377 -11.72 2.30 26.15
C CYS A 377 -12.79 2.35 25.06
N ARG A 378 -12.58 1.63 23.95
CA ARG A 378 -13.51 1.56 22.82
C ARG A 378 -14.84 0.95 23.26
N SER A 379 -14.83 -0.18 23.97
CA SER A 379 -16.04 -0.86 24.43
C SER A 379 -16.79 -0.11 25.54
N ALA A 380 -16.09 0.69 26.35
CA ALA A 380 -16.67 1.51 27.41
C ALA A 380 -17.30 2.83 26.92
N CYS A 381 -16.74 3.45 25.87
CA CYS A 381 -17.06 4.84 25.51
C CYS A 381 -17.42 5.11 24.04
N VAL A 382 -17.05 4.26 23.09
CA VAL A 382 -17.34 4.48 21.66
C VAL A 382 -18.68 3.85 21.28
N SER A 383 -19.56 4.63 20.66
CA SER A 383 -20.87 4.15 20.18
C SER A 383 -20.89 3.97 18.65
N ASN A 384 -21.42 2.83 18.20
CA ASN A 384 -21.24 2.31 16.84
C ASN A 384 -21.76 3.21 15.69
N ALA A 385 -22.62 4.20 15.96
CA ALA A 385 -23.33 4.95 14.93
C ALA A 385 -22.49 6.06 14.26
N VAL A 386 -21.44 6.57 14.90
CA VAL A 386 -20.67 7.74 14.42
C VAL A 386 -19.37 7.34 13.70
N HIS A 387 -18.84 6.15 13.99
CA HIS A 387 -17.50 5.75 13.55
C HIS A 387 -17.41 5.27 12.08
N THR A 388 -18.54 4.95 11.42
CA THR A 388 -18.56 4.40 10.06
C THR A 388 -17.70 5.20 9.07
N CYS A 389 -17.82 6.52 9.10
CA CYS A 389 -17.16 7.43 8.17
C CYS A 389 -15.72 7.81 8.57
N LEU A 390 -15.19 7.21 9.64
CA LEU A 390 -13.80 7.33 10.09
C LEU A 390 -12.99 6.04 9.88
N LEU A 391 -13.65 4.94 9.48
CA LEU A 391 -12.97 3.70 9.10
C LEU A 391 -12.29 3.86 7.73
N PRO A 392 -11.15 3.20 7.47
CA PRO A 392 -10.53 3.18 6.15
C PRO A 392 -11.35 2.33 5.17
N MET A 393 -11.16 2.53 3.86
CA MET A 393 -11.74 1.66 2.83
C MET A 393 -10.92 0.36 2.70
N VAL A 394 -11.60 -0.79 2.83
CA VAL A 394 -10.98 -2.13 2.91
C VAL A 394 -11.51 -3.02 1.80
N GLN A 395 -10.61 -3.49 0.95
CA GLN A 395 -10.85 -4.40 -0.16
C GLN A 395 -11.15 -5.83 0.31
N GLY A 396 -10.45 -6.33 1.32
CA GLY A 396 -10.56 -7.73 1.77
C GLY A 396 -9.77 -8.73 0.89
N PRO A 397 -9.51 -9.96 1.38
CA PRO A 397 -8.67 -10.94 0.70
C PRO A 397 -9.41 -11.77 -0.38
N CYS A 398 -10.74 -11.75 -0.37
CA CYS A 398 -11.55 -12.48 -1.35
C CYS A 398 -11.44 -11.87 -2.76
N LYS A 399 -11.81 -12.65 -3.79
CA LYS A 399 -11.61 -12.33 -5.21
C LYS A 399 -12.92 -12.15 -6.01
N ASN A 400 -14.04 -11.93 -5.31
CA ASN A 400 -15.33 -11.58 -5.91
C ASN A 400 -15.39 -10.05 -6.07
N TRP A 401 -14.80 -9.55 -7.15
CA TRP A 401 -14.56 -8.12 -7.35
C TRP A 401 -15.86 -7.34 -7.62
N GLU A 402 -16.30 -6.58 -6.63
CA GLU A 402 -17.44 -5.66 -6.70
C GLU A 402 -16.96 -4.20 -6.62
N ALA A 403 -17.59 -3.31 -7.38
CA ALA A 403 -17.40 -1.87 -7.20
C ALA A 403 -18.26 -1.38 -6.03
N ARG A 404 -17.63 -0.74 -5.04
CA ARG A 404 -18.27 -0.21 -3.83
C ARG A 404 -17.83 1.23 -3.60
N TRP A 405 -18.49 1.93 -2.68
CA TRP A 405 -18.18 3.32 -2.31
C TRP A 405 -17.75 3.43 -0.85
N ALA A 406 -16.85 4.35 -0.55
CA ALA A 406 -16.36 4.63 0.80
C ALA A 406 -16.06 6.13 0.97
N TYR A 407 -16.39 6.68 2.14
CA TYR A 407 -16.12 8.08 2.47
C TYR A 407 -14.66 8.25 2.89
N ASN A 408 -13.91 9.10 2.19
CA ASN A 408 -12.55 9.48 2.59
C ASN A 408 -12.62 10.69 3.53
N HIS A 409 -12.38 10.44 4.83
CA HIS A 409 -12.43 11.49 5.86
C HIS A 409 -11.38 12.60 5.72
N LEU A 410 -10.32 12.42 4.93
CA LEU A 410 -9.33 13.45 4.61
C LEU A 410 -9.83 14.34 3.47
N MET A 411 -10.29 13.70 2.37
CA MET A 411 -10.75 14.37 1.15
C MET A 411 -12.23 14.82 1.22
N LYS A 412 -12.93 14.55 2.34
CA LYS A 412 -14.34 14.87 2.62
C LYS A 412 -15.37 14.38 1.59
N GLN A 413 -15.00 13.40 0.76
CA GLN A 413 -15.81 12.91 -0.36
C GLN A 413 -15.88 11.39 -0.42
N CYS A 414 -16.94 10.88 -1.05
CA CYS A 414 -17.10 9.46 -1.34
C CYS A 414 -16.32 9.05 -2.60
N HIS A 415 -15.42 8.08 -2.45
CA HIS A 415 -14.65 7.45 -3.53
C HIS A 415 -15.20 6.07 -3.84
N SER A 416 -15.09 5.64 -5.10
CA SER A 416 -15.28 4.24 -5.48
C SER A 416 -13.99 3.44 -5.25
N PHE A 417 -14.15 2.21 -4.76
CA PHE A 417 -13.07 1.25 -4.57
C PHE A 417 -13.52 -0.16 -4.98
N VAL A 418 -12.57 -1.10 -5.10
CA VAL A 418 -12.87 -2.50 -5.38
C VAL A 418 -12.96 -3.26 -4.07
N TYR A 419 -14.11 -3.89 -3.81
CA TYR A 419 -14.31 -4.83 -2.71
C TYR A 419 -14.16 -6.27 -3.23
N GLY A 420 -13.52 -7.13 -2.46
CA GLY A 420 -13.26 -8.54 -2.77
C GLY A 420 -14.40 -9.49 -2.39
N GLY A 421 -15.42 -9.00 -1.68
CA GLY A 421 -16.60 -9.78 -1.27
C GLY A 421 -16.58 -10.33 0.16
N CYS A 422 -15.49 -10.18 0.91
CA CYS A 422 -15.41 -10.56 2.32
C CYS A 422 -14.49 -9.62 3.13
N GLU A 423 -14.59 -9.67 4.46
CA GLU A 423 -13.67 -9.03 5.44
C GLU A 423 -13.46 -7.51 5.27
N GLY A 424 -14.42 -6.82 4.65
CA GLY A 424 -14.53 -5.36 4.69
C GLY A 424 -15.05 -4.84 6.04
N ASN A 425 -15.15 -3.53 6.16
CA ASN A 425 -15.77 -2.85 7.31
C ASN A 425 -16.99 -2.01 6.87
N ASN A 426 -17.59 -1.26 7.81
CA ASN A 426 -18.83 -0.52 7.56
C ASN A 426 -18.69 0.67 6.57
N ASN A 427 -17.47 1.14 6.25
CA ASN A 427 -17.25 2.15 5.22
C ASN A 427 -17.26 1.49 3.81
N ASN A 428 -18.36 0.81 3.51
CA ASN A 428 -18.56 0.02 2.30
C ASN A 428 -20.04 0.13 1.89
N PHE A 429 -20.30 1.10 1.03
CA PHE A 429 -21.62 1.45 0.50
C PHE A 429 -21.81 0.88 -0.90
N ASP A 430 -23.05 0.63 -1.27
CA ASP A 430 -23.47 0.14 -2.60
C ASP A 430 -23.48 1.25 -3.67
N SER A 431 -23.74 2.50 -3.27
CA SER A 431 -23.84 3.66 -4.15
C SER A 431 -23.10 4.88 -3.60
N LYS A 432 -22.88 5.87 -4.47
CA LYS A 432 -22.26 7.15 -4.07
C LYS A 432 -23.22 7.92 -3.17
N GLU A 433 -24.49 7.93 -3.53
CA GLU A 433 -25.58 8.61 -2.83
C GLU A 433 -25.79 8.05 -1.42
N THR A 434 -25.74 6.72 -1.24
CA THR A 434 -25.86 6.10 0.09
C THR A 434 -24.66 6.41 0.99
N CYS A 435 -23.46 6.49 0.42
CA CYS A 435 -22.26 6.99 1.11
C CYS A 435 -22.40 8.46 1.53
N GLU A 436 -22.87 9.34 0.64
CA GLU A 436 -23.08 10.77 0.91
C GLU A 436 -24.30 11.04 1.83
N ASP A 437 -25.25 10.09 1.94
CA ASP A 437 -26.36 10.08 2.89
C ASP A 437 -25.94 9.72 4.32
N VAL A 438 -25.02 8.77 4.48
CA VAL A 438 -24.57 8.31 5.81
C VAL A 438 -23.43 9.17 6.36
N CYS A 439 -22.57 9.73 5.51
CA CYS A 439 -21.35 10.42 5.91
C CYS A 439 -21.41 11.95 5.78
N PRO A 440 -20.53 12.70 6.49
CA PRO A 440 -20.52 14.16 6.48
C PRO A 440 -19.93 14.73 5.16
N PHE A 441 -20.66 14.52 4.08
CA PHE A 441 -20.43 15.13 2.77
C PHE A 441 -21.03 16.55 2.74
N PRO A 442 -20.38 17.57 2.12
CA PRO A 442 -20.86 18.95 2.10
C PRO A 442 -22.08 19.15 1.19
N LYS A 443 -23.25 18.68 1.66
CA LYS A 443 -24.55 18.81 0.98
C LYS A 443 -25.05 20.26 0.99
N ASN A 444 -24.74 20.98 -0.09
CA ASN A 444 -25.24 22.33 -0.38
C ASN A 444 -24.93 23.35 0.72
N LEU A 445 -23.72 23.93 0.70
CA LEU A 445 -23.63 25.34 1.08
C LEU A 445 -24.54 26.13 0.12
N GLN A 446 -25.46 26.92 0.66
CA GLN A 446 -26.30 27.83 -0.14
C GLN A 446 -25.48 29.05 -0.58
N CYS A 447 -24.50 28.82 -1.45
CA CYS A 447 -23.64 29.87 -1.98
C CYS A 447 -24.46 30.92 -2.72
N LYS A 448 -24.26 32.18 -2.34
CA LYS A 448 -24.92 33.33 -2.99
C LYS A 448 -24.43 33.42 -4.43
N THR A 449 -25.35 33.47 -5.39
CA THR A 449 -24.99 33.50 -6.82
C THR A 449 -24.00 34.63 -7.14
N CYS A 450 -22.85 34.28 -7.73
CA CYS A 450 -21.72 35.19 -7.92
C CYS A 450 -22.11 36.44 -8.74
N ARG A 451 -22.27 37.56 -8.02
CA ARG A 451 -22.65 38.87 -8.57
C ARG A 451 -21.43 39.57 -9.14
N LEU A 452 -21.25 39.48 -10.47
CA LEU A 452 -20.29 40.32 -11.19
C LEU A 452 -20.52 41.80 -10.84
N LYS A 453 -19.52 42.45 -10.22
CA LYS A 453 -19.57 43.88 -9.87
C LYS A 453 -19.71 44.75 -11.13
N ASN A 454 -19.12 44.31 -12.25
CA ASN A 454 -19.00 45.05 -13.50
C ASN A 454 -19.75 44.35 -14.65
N LYS A 455 -20.27 45.14 -15.61
CA LYS A 455 -20.81 44.62 -16.88
C LYS A 455 -19.65 44.31 -17.84
N MET A 456 -19.81 43.32 -18.71
CA MET A 456 -18.82 42.86 -19.72
C MET A 456 -17.93 43.97 -20.34
N VAL A 457 -18.52 45.10 -20.75
CA VAL A 457 -17.76 46.22 -21.34
C VAL A 457 -16.80 46.87 -20.34
N LEU A 458 -17.25 47.13 -19.11
CA LEU A 458 -16.43 47.71 -18.04
C LEU A 458 -15.36 46.74 -17.55
N SER A 459 -15.64 45.43 -17.54
CA SER A 459 -14.65 44.40 -17.26
C SER A 459 -13.54 44.40 -18.32
N LEU A 460 -13.92 44.32 -19.61
CA LEU A 460 -12.99 44.30 -20.75
C LEU A 460 -12.07 45.53 -20.82
N CYS A 461 -12.57 46.69 -20.39
CA CYS A 461 -11.80 47.94 -20.36
C CYS A 461 -10.91 48.10 -19.12
N ARG A 462 -11.06 47.27 -18.09
CA ARG A 462 -10.18 47.24 -16.90
C ARG A 462 -9.18 46.09 -16.93
N SER A 463 -9.56 44.95 -17.49
CA SER A 463 -8.70 43.77 -17.61
C SER A 463 -7.54 44.00 -18.59
N ASP A 464 -6.32 43.66 -18.18
CA ASP A 464 -5.13 43.68 -19.05
C ASP A 464 -5.15 42.57 -20.12
N PHE A 465 -5.81 41.45 -19.81
CA PHE A 465 -5.98 40.32 -20.72
C PHE A 465 -7.45 39.86 -20.75
N ALA A 466 -7.86 39.32 -21.90
CA ALA A 466 -9.12 38.61 -22.06
C ALA A 466 -8.91 37.41 -22.99
N ILE A 467 -9.31 36.23 -22.56
CA ILE A 467 -9.07 34.95 -23.28
C ILE A 467 -10.35 34.14 -23.38
N VAL A 468 -10.33 33.15 -24.26
CA VAL A 468 -11.22 31.98 -24.23
C VAL A 468 -10.36 30.75 -23.94
N GLY A 469 -10.71 29.96 -22.93
CA GLY A 469 -10.00 28.73 -22.61
C GLY A 469 -10.81 27.78 -21.75
N ARG A 470 -10.42 26.51 -21.71
CA ARG A 470 -11.02 25.50 -20.81
C ARG A 470 -10.21 25.40 -19.53
N LEU A 471 -10.90 25.32 -18.41
CA LEU A 471 -10.27 24.98 -17.14
C LEU A 471 -9.80 23.52 -17.18
N MET A 472 -8.54 23.28 -16.85
CA MET A 472 -7.95 21.93 -16.80
C MET A 472 -7.87 21.41 -15.36
N GLU A 473 -7.45 22.28 -14.44
CA GLU A 473 -7.32 22.00 -13.00
C GLU A 473 -7.39 23.32 -12.21
N ILE A 474 -7.85 23.22 -10.96
CA ILE A 474 -7.62 24.22 -9.91
C ILE A 474 -6.82 23.52 -8.81
N ILE A 475 -5.75 24.18 -8.36
CA ILE A 475 -4.99 23.79 -7.16
C ILE A 475 -5.32 24.82 -6.08
N GLU A 476 -5.80 24.35 -4.94
CA GLU A 476 -6.11 25.17 -3.76
C GLU A 476 -4.93 25.11 -2.77
N ASP A 477 -4.56 26.26 -2.21
CA ASP A 477 -3.58 26.42 -1.13
C ASP A 477 -4.18 27.34 -0.05
N GLN A 478 -3.52 27.48 1.11
CA GLN A 478 -4.13 27.98 2.35
C GLN A 478 -4.76 29.39 2.24
N ASP A 479 -4.13 30.30 1.48
CA ASP A 479 -4.60 31.68 1.27
C ASP A 479 -4.77 32.06 -0.23
N SER A 480 -4.51 31.15 -1.17
CA SER A 480 -4.56 31.44 -2.62
C SER A 480 -4.74 30.16 -3.44
N GLY A 481 -4.86 30.27 -4.78
CA GLY A 481 -4.94 29.09 -5.64
C GLY A 481 -4.45 29.35 -7.05
N ILE A 482 -4.28 28.29 -7.83
CA ILE A 482 -3.78 28.34 -9.21
C ILE A 482 -4.76 27.59 -10.12
N ALA A 483 -5.35 28.29 -11.08
CA ALA A 483 -6.16 27.70 -12.14
C ALA A 483 -5.34 27.56 -13.43
N ARG A 484 -5.30 26.36 -14.03
CA ARG A 484 -4.67 26.15 -15.35
C ARG A 484 -5.72 26.16 -16.44
N PHE A 485 -5.55 26.99 -17.45
CA PHE A 485 -6.43 27.07 -18.61
C PHE A 485 -5.72 26.62 -19.89
N ALA A 486 -6.32 25.69 -20.63
CA ALA A 486 -5.95 25.43 -22.01
C ALA A 486 -6.55 26.53 -22.90
N LEU A 487 -5.72 27.28 -23.61
CA LEU A 487 -6.14 28.44 -24.42
C LEU A 487 -6.76 27.97 -25.75
N GLU A 488 -7.99 28.41 -26.03
CA GLU A 488 -8.67 28.24 -27.32
C GLU A 488 -8.54 29.51 -28.19
N ASP A 489 -8.63 30.70 -27.58
CA ASP A 489 -8.50 31.99 -28.26
C ASP A 489 -7.99 33.09 -27.29
N VAL A 490 -7.39 34.15 -27.82
CA VAL A 490 -6.92 35.31 -27.06
C VAL A 490 -7.60 36.56 -27.64
N LEU A 491 -8.47 37.17 -26.85
CA LEU A 491 -9.30 38.30 -27.28
C LEU A 491 -8.56 39.64 -27.07
N LYS A 492 -7.97 39.82 -25.88
CA LYS A 492 -7.19 41.00 -25.47
C LYS A 492 -5.90 40.53 -24.77
N ASP A 493 -4.78 41.20 -25.07
CA ASP A 493 -3.43 40.85 -24.60
C ASP A 493 -2.56 42.12 -24.63
N GLU A 494 -2.55 42.91 -23.55
CA GLU A 494 -1.80 44.18 -23.48
C GLU A 494 -0.44 44.06 -22.76
N LYS A 495 -0.30 43.12 -21.83
CA LYS A 495 0.89 42.98 -20.97
C LYS A 495 1.60 41.61 -21.00
N MET A 496 0.95 40.55 -21.51
CA MET A 496 1.43 39.16 -21.36
C MET A 496 2.16 38.62 -22.60
N GLY A 497 1.79 39.07 -23.80
CA GLY A 497 2.36 38.58 -25.05
C GLY A 497 1.95 37.15 -25.40
N LEU A 498 0.81 36.67 -24.87
CA LEU A 498 0.26 35.32 -25.11
C LEU A 498 0.22 34.96 -26.60
N LYS A 499 -0.19 35.93 -27.44
CA LYS A 499 -0.23 35.76 -28.91
C LYS A 499 1.16 35.67 -29.55
N PHE A 500 2.13 36.40 -29.01
CA PHE A 500 3.49 36.45 -29.56
C PHE A 500 4.27 35.18 -29.23
N PHE A 501 4.13 34.66 -28.01
CA PHE A 501 4.81 33.45 -27.55
C PHE A 501 4.06 32.15 -27.91
N ASN A 502 2.89 32.22 -28.56
CA ASN A 502 2.07 31.07 -28.97
C ASN A 502 1.78 30.11 -27.80
N ILE A 503 1.42 30.68 -26.65
CA ILE A 503 1.17 29.96 -25.40
C ILE A 503 -0.07 29.08 -25.55
N LYS A 504 0.02 27.81 -25.11
CA LYS A 504 -1.10 26.84 -25.13
C LYS A 504 -1.81 26.70 -23.79
N TYR A 505 -1.12 27.00 -22.70
CA TYR A 505 -1.61 26.86 -21.33
C TYR A 505 -1.27 28.12 -20.55
N LEU A 506 -2.27 28.69 -19.87
CA LEU A 506 -2.07 29.83 -18.97
C LEU A 506 -2.30 29.38 -17.54
N GLU A 507 -1.32 29.62 -16.67
CA GLU A 507 -1.48 29.55 -15.22
C GLU A 507 -2.03 30.92 -14.75
N VAL A 508 -3.07 30.89 -13.92
CA VAL A 508 -3.76 32.08 -13.43
C VAL A 508 -3.94 31.96 -11.92
N THR A 509 -3.37 32.90 -11.18
CA THR A 509 -3.46 32.95 -9.72
C THR A 509 -4.81 33.51 -9.29
N LEU A 510 -5.44 32.83 -8.34
CA LEU A 510 -6.72 33.20 -7.75
C LEU A 510 -6.47 33.79 -6.35
N THR A 511 -6.89 35.04 -6.14
CA THR A 511 -6.67 35.79 -4.89
C THR A 511 -7.99 36.25 -4.27
N ASP A 512 -8.03 36.42 -2.94
CA ASP A 512 -9.22 36.83 -2.16
C ASP A 512 -10.44 35.91 -2.33
N MET A 513 -10.23 34.63 -2.67
CA MET A 513 -11.30 33.66 -2.91
C MET A 513 -11.85 33.07 -1.61
N ASP A 514 -13.18 33.05 -1.46
CA ASP A 514 -13.85 32.20 -0.47
C ASP A 514 -13.99 30.78 -1.03
N TRP A 515 -13.05 29.89 -0.71
CA TRP A 515 -13.04 28.50 -1.18
C TRP A 515 -14.28 27.68 -0.77
N ASN A 516 -15.04 28.12 0.23
CA ASN A 516 -16.31 27.50 0.59
C ASN A 516 -17.42 27.81 -0.44
N CYS A 517 -17.30 28.94 -1.14
CA CYS A 517 -18.25 29.45 -2.14
C CYS A 517 -17.52 30.24 -3.25
N PRO A 518 -16.68 29.57 -4.09
CA PRO A 518 -15.77 30.25 -5.00
C PRO A 518 -16.53 31.15 -6.00
N CYS A 519 -16.13 32.42 -6.03
CA CYS A 519 -16.61 33.42 -6.98
C CYS A 519 -15.40 34.15 -7.56
N PRO A 520 -15.15 34.08 -8.89
CA PRO A 520 -16.00 33.49 -9.92
C PRO A 520 -16.10 31.96 -9.82
N ASN A 521 -17.32 31.42 -9.83
CA ASN A 521 -17.52 29.97 -9.89
C ASN A 521 -17.07 29.45 -11.26
N MET A 522 -16.17 28.47 -11.25
CA MET A 522 -15.51 27.86 -12.41
C MET A 522 -15.33 26.37 -12.09
N THR A 523 -15.83 25.48 -12.94
CA THR A 523 -15.73 24.02 -12.75
C THR A 523 -15.04 23.36 -13.94
N THR A 524 -14.39 22.21 -13.73
CA THR A 524 -13.73 21.46 -14.82
C THR A 524 -14.73 20.85 -15.82
N ASP A 525 -16.01 20.76 -15.44
CA ASP A 525 -17.12 20.36 -16.31
C ASP A 525 -17.68 21.52 -17.16
N ASP A 526 -17.29 22.77 -16.89
CA ASP A 526 -17.67 23.90 -17.73
C ASP A 526 -17.08 23.77 -19.15
N GLY A 527 -17.88 24.18 -20.15
CA GLY A 527 -17.36 24.45 -21.48
C GLY A 527 -16.34 25.59 -21.48
N PRO A 528 -15.74 25.93 -22.64
CA PRO A 528 -14.76 27.02 -22.72
C PRO A 528 -15.30 28.30 -22.08
N LEU A 529 -14.47 28.96 -21.28
CA LEU A 529 -14.80 30.13 -20.48
C LEU A 529 -14.19 31.38 -21.10
N ILE A 530 -14.95 32.47 -21.15
CA ILE A 530 -14.39 33.81 -21.35
C ILE A 530 -13.90 34.30 -19.99
N ILE A 531 -12.61 34.62 -19.90
CA ILE A 531 -11.93 35.08 -18.69
C ILE A 531 -11.34 36.46 -18.98
N MET A 532 -11.50 37.41 -18.06
CA MET A 532 -10.87 38.74 -18.12
C MET A 532 -10.31 39.08 -16.74
N GLY A 533 -9.01 39.38 -16.67
CA GLY A 533 -8.27 39.62 -15.43
C GLY A 533 -7.14 40.64 -15.59
N GLU A 534 -6.35 40.82 -14.53
CA GLU A 534 -5.26 41.79 -14.46
C GLU A 534 -3.89 41.11 -14.44
N VAL A 535 -2.83 41.86 -14.75
CA VAL A 535 -1.45 41.35 -14.78
C VAL A 535 -0.60 42.14 -13.80
N HIS A 536 -0.16 41.45 -12.75
CA HIS A 536 0.69 41.97 -11.68
C HIS A 536 2.00 41.17 -11.68
N ASP A 537 3.13 41.88 -11.73
CA ASP A 537 4.50 41.33 -11.83
C ASP A 537 4.72 40.24 -12.91
N GLY A 538 3.92 40.29 -13.99
CA GLY A 538 3.98 39.34 -15.12
C GLY A 538 3.15 38.06 -14.92
N MET A 539 2.44 37.93 -13.81
CA MET A 539 1.50 36.85 -13.54
C MET A 539 0.07 37.28 -13.87
N ALA A 540 -0.74 36.34 -14.40
CA ALA A 540 -2.16 36.56 -14.62
C ALA A 540 -2.94 36.35 -13.32
N MET A 541 -3.74 37.33 -12.92
CA MET A 541 -4.48 37.35 -11.65
C MET A 541 -6.00 37.39 -11.88
N LEU A 542 -6.76 36.72 -11.02
CA LEU A 542 -8.22 36.86 -10.90
C LEU A 542 -8.64 37.07 -9.44
N ASP A 543 -9.54 38.04 -9.24
CA ASP A 543 -10.20 38.37 -7.97
C ASP A 543 -11.71 38.02 -8.02
N PRO A 544 -12.46 38.16 -6.92
CA PRO A 544 -13.91 37.95 -6.90
C PRO A 544 -14.75 38.97 -7.70
N SER A 545 -14.15 39.99 -8.32
CA SER A 545 -14.83 40.91 -9.24
C SER A 545 -14.54 40.67 -10.72
N SER A 546 -13.56 39.83 -11.02
CA SER A 546 -13.08 39.49 -12.35
C SER A 546 -14.16 38.80 -13.20
N TYR A 547 -14.07 38.97 -14.52
CA TYR A 547 -15.13 38.49 -15.42
C TYR A 547 -14.82 37.08 -15.89
N VAL A 548 -15.52 36.09 -15.30
CA VAL A 548 -15.56 34.73 -15.84
C VAL A 548 -16.98 34.28 -16.13
N ARG A 549 -17.22 33.86 -17.38
CA ARG A 549 -18.50 33.30 -17.86
C ARG A 549 -18.26 32.36 -19.04
N ALA A 550 -19.06 31.30 -19.15
CA ALA A 550 -19.09 30.42 -20.32
C ALA A 550 -19.09 31.17 -21.66
N ALA A 551 -18.22 30.74 -22.57
CA ALA A 551 -18.09 31.25 -23.91
C ALA A 551 -19.30 30.87 -24.77
N ASN A 552 -19.51 31.68 -25.80
CA ASN A 552 -20.52 31.50 -26.82
C ASN A 552 -20.19 32.46 -27.95
N ASP A 553 -20.36 32.05 -29.21
CA ASP A 553 -20.01 32.84 -30.39
C ASP A 553 -20.58 34.27 -30.34
N LYS A 554 -21.81 34.45 -29.81
CA LYS A 554 -22.45 35.75 -29.65
C LYS A 554 -21.77 36.64 -28.60
N ARG A 555 -21.14 36.06 -27.58
CA ARG A 555 -20.35 36.78 -26.55
C ARG A 555 -18.96 37.09 -27.08
N VAL A 556 -18.29 36.11 -27.68
CA VAL A 556 -16.93 36.26 -28.26
C VAL A 556 -16.93 37.28 -29.38
N LYS A 557 -17.85 37.17 -30.36
CA LYS A 557 -18.00 38.16 -31.43
C LYS A 557 -18.30 39.56 -30.89
N LYS A 558 -19.12 39.69 -29.84
CA LYS A 558 -19.41 40.99 -29.21
C LYS A 558 -18.16 41.61 -28.58
N ILE A 559 -17.25 40.81 -28.00
CA ILE A 559 -15.98 41.31 -27.47
C ILE A 559 -15.09 41.80 -28.62
N TYR A 560 -14.99 41.05 -29.73
CA TYR A 560 -14.29 41.53 -30.92
C TYR A 560 -14.86 42.85 -31.46
N GLU A 561 -16.17 42.98 -31.60
CA GLU A 561 -16.81 44.24 -32.01
C GLU A 561 -16.54 45.41 -31.05
N LEU A 562 -16.43 45.16 -29.74
CA LEU A 562 -16.12 46.20 -28.74
C LEU A 562 -14.67 46.69 -28.85
N ILE A 563 -13.74 45.78 -29.14
CA ILE A 563 -12.31 46.06 -29.34
C ILE A 563 -12.10 46.81 -30.67
N GLU A 564 -12.69 46.32 -31.77
CA GLU A 564 -12.62 46.95 -33.10
C GLU A 564 -13.14 48.40 -33.07
N LYS A 565 -14.27 48.64 -32.38
CA LYS A 565 -14.88 49.98 -32.22
C LYS A 565 -14.16 50.87 -31.19
N LYS A 566 -13.05 50.41 -30.60
CA LYS A 566 -12.28 51.12 -29.56
C LYS A 566 -13.14 51.65 -28.42
N THR A 567 -14.05 50.80 -27.93
CA THR A 567 -15.10 51.22 -26.98
C THR A 567 -14.53 51.73 -25.66
N CYS A 568 -13.35 51.25 -25.24
CA CYS A 568 -12.67 51.71 -24.03
C CYS A 568 -12.09 53.13 -24.19
N ASP A 569 -11.39 53.42 -25.30
CA ASP A 569 -10.91 54.76 -25.65
C ASP A 569 -12.05 55.80 -25.68
N LEU A 570 -13.26 55.37 -26.07
CA LEU A 570 -14.46 56.20 -26.09
C LEU A 570 -15.06 56.39 -24.69
N LEU A 571 -15.12 55.34 -23.88
CA LEU A 571 -15.67 55.42 -22.51
C LEU A 571 -14.81 56.27 -21.57
N ASN A 572 -13.48 56.19 -21.69
CA ASN A 572 -12.57 56.95 -20.83
C ASN A 572 -12.73 58.48 -21.06
N ARG A 573 -13.01 58.92 -22.30
CA ARG A 573 -13.30 60.33 -22.65
C ARG A 573 -14.61 60.89 -22.09
N PHE A 574 -15.38 60.09 -21.37
CA PHE A 574 -16.59 60.51 -20.64
C PHE A 574 -16.46 60.25 -19.13
N GLN A 575 -15.23 60.08 -18.61
CA GLN A 575 -14.92 59.98 -17.18
C GLN A 575 -13.95 61.06 -16.69
N ASP A 576 -13.39 61.85 -17.61
CA ASP A 576 -12.83 63.20 -17.38
C ASP A 576 -13.94 64.27 -17.49
#